data_AF-A0A355TSQ9-F1
#
_entry.id   AF-A0A355TSQ9-F1
#
_cell.length_a   1.000
_cell.length_b   1.000
_cell.length_c   1.000
_cell.angle_alpha   90.00
_cell.angle_beta   90.00
_cell.angle_gamma   90.00
#
_symmetry.space_group_name_H-M   'P 1'
#
loop_
_entity.id
_entity.type
_entity.pdbx_description
1 polymer ?
#
loop_
_entity_poly.entity_id
_entity_poly.type
_entity_poly.pdbx_seq_one_letter_code
_entity_poly.pdbx_strand_id
1 'polypeptide(L)'
;MSRLRSFCTLTNYYSIEDLTFSDFRRYLRLGLHNVKLPFSQCTEEAPRFNVLNLRKALRRHFTELILLGFNSETFPTPVKYQGFIPQQLLADLGWPQGSASLCLKAASEALQTLRHCADKVTLSFANNINKNDSTVAVEVSPLWKEPSLKCTLRSNYDELSNLYSSTSELTTSEVANIKENAKATIDSNPLAVYGLYPWPAEQAENVCEAVEEVAPGPARPNKLEKDGTLSFQGGVKVISSMANCPLQALLCHRLGCSTIEDEVKNGFDTSLDRGNLLHKCLQKFWEEYKKEPNNQGLSSRNQAIKSIFGLDEATYKECEQIDFHPLEVKIKDLVHQILQTEEYKALSQYVLDNEEKAATATLLAWLKYELNPHVRQDFSVVALEQPITLTICANSEQKLPCSALVCSGTIDRIDELQHKQQALGQVIIDYKTGNAKNAIVNAWDPSDDFATNHQKRDYQLPLYAFASDQDNYKGLLFAKLKAKTFVGKADFSDENIEVNLQSALASETNSRHSQDNLGSWETFKASCQATFQALATQYLQGNCQRTKNKALCNNCQFKQLCHIGGIGDEVDNGPQLGS
;
A
#
# COMPACT_ATOMS: atom_id res chain seq x y z
N MET A 1 12.53 0.50 -45.74
CA MET A 1 13.87 0.36 -46.35
C MET A 1 14.52 1.69 -46.73
N SER A 2 13.89 2.60 -47.48
CA SER A 2 14.59 3.84 -47.93
C SER A 2 14.93 4.85 -46.81
N ARG A 3 14.17 4.90 -45.71
CA ARG A 3 14.45 5.82 -44.57
C ARG A 3 15.51 5.33 -43.58
N LEU A 4 15.79 4.02 -43.54
CA LEU A 4 16.93 3.46 -42.81
C LEU A 4 18.27 3.77 -43.52
N ARG A 5 18.25 4.00 -44.83
CA ARG A 5 19.45 4.48 -45.56
C ARG A 5 19.90 5.88 -45.14
N SER A 6 19.03 6.71 -44.55
CA SER A 6 19.41 8.00 -43.97
C SER A 6 20.19 7.85 -42.64
N PHE A 7 20.09 6.70 -41.96
CA PHE A 7 21.04 6.34 -40.90
C PHE A 7 22.37 5.89 -41.50
N CYS A 8 22.34 5.22 -42.65
CA CYS A 8 23.56 4.83 -43.36
C CYS A 8 24.35 6.03 -43.90
N THR A 9 23.83 7.26 -43.99
CA THR A 9 24.65 8.41 -44.40
C THR A 9 25.57 8.95 -43.29
N LEU A 10 25.44 8.48 -42.04
CA LEU A 10 26.45 8.72 -40.99
C LEU A 10 27.75 7.95 -41.24
N THR A 11 27.73 6.91 -42.10
CA THR A 11 28.95 6.19 -42.53
C THR A 11 29.94 7.10 -43.28
N ASN A 12 29.48 8.21 -43.86
CA ASN A 12 30.32 9.06 -44.71
C ASN A 12 31.11 10.14 -43.94
N TYR A 13 30.87 10.34 -42.64
CA TYR A 13 31.52 11.41 -41.88
C TYR A 13 32.41 10.93 -40.73
N TYR A 14 32.24 9.71 -40.23
CA TYR A 14 33.05 9.16 -39.14
C TYR A 14 33.23 7.64 -39.31
N SER A 15 34.44 7.14 -39.03
CA SER A 15 34.69 5.70 -38.92
C SER A 15 33.77 5.12 -37.85
N ILE A 16 32.89 4.20 -38.24
CA ILE A 16 31.92 3.56 -37.32
C ILE A 16 32.64 2.76 -36.22
N GLU A 17 33.91 2.41 -36.46
CA GLU A 17 34.74 1.62 -35.57
C GLU A 17 35.11 2.37 -34.27
N ASP A 18 34.98 3.70 -34.22
CA ASP A 18 35.32 4.53 -33.05
C ASP A 18 34.10 5.06 -32.26
N LEU A 19 32.88 4.63 -32.60
CA LEU A 19 31.67 5.09 -31.91
C LEU A 19 31.46 4.37 -30.58
N THR A 20 31.40 5.14 -29.48
CA THR A 20 31.03 4.57 -28.18
C THR A 20 29.54 4.21 -28.14
N PHE A 21 29.14 3.33 -27.22
CA PHE A 21 27.72 3.03 -26.99
C PHE A 21 26.90 4.27 -26.63
N SER A 22 27.51 5.26 -25.97
CA SER A 22 26.87 6.54 -25.64
C SER A 22 26.54 7.34 -26.91
N ASP A 23 27.47 7.39 -27.85
CA ASP A 23 27.29 8.08 -29.14
C ASP A 23 26.23 7.38 -29.97
N PHE A 24 26.28 6.04 -30.05
CA PHE A 24 25.24 5.25 -30.71
C PHE A 24 23.86 5.54 -30.15
N ARG A 25 23.69 5.51 -28.82
CA ARG A 25 22.41 5.80 -28.15
C ARG A 25 21.95 7.24 -28.40
N ARG A 26 22.87 8.21 -28.42
CA ARG A 26 22.58 9.61 -28.74
C ARG A 26 22.07 9.76 -30.17
N TYR A 27 22.75 9.18 -31.15
CA TYR A 27 22.35 9.25 -32.56
C TYR A 27 21.06 8.49 -32.84
N LEU A 28 20.85 7.34 -32.21
CA LEU A 28 19.59 6.61 -32.29
C LEU A 28 18.42 7.46 -31.78
N ARG A 29 18.58 8.11 -30.62
CA ARG A 29 17.58 9.03 -30.08
C ARG A 29 17.30 10.22 -31.01
N LEU A 30 18.35 10.83 -31.57
CA LEU A 30 18.20 11.95 -32.53
C LEU A 30 17.49 11.51 -33.81
N GLY A 31 17.79 10.32 -34.32
CA GLY A 31 17.13 9.77 -35.49
C GLY A 31 15.66 9.46 -35.20
N LEU A 32 15.37 8.77 -34.09
CA LEU A 32 14.00 8.42 -33.69
C LEU A 32 13.12 9.65 -33.43
N HIS A 33 13.68 10.73 -32.87
CA HIS A 33 12.95 11.99 -32.67
C HIS A 33 12.47 12.62 -34.00
N ASN A 34 13.18 12.36 -35.10
CA ASN A 34 12.85 12.88 -36.43
C ASN A 34 12.06 11.89 -37.30
N VAL A 35 11.84 10.66 -36.83
CA VAL A 35 11.03 9.67 -37.53
C VAL A 35 9.55 9.96 -37.28
N LYS A 36 8.90 10.57 -38.27
CA LYS A 36 7.43 10.51 -38.36
C LYS A 36 7.04 9.11 -38.79
N LEU A 37 6.46 8.33 -37.87
CA LEU A 37 5.79 7.08 -38.21
C LEU A 37 4.78 7.37 -39.33
N PRO A 38 4.74 6.57 -40.40
CA PRO A 38 3.67 6.69 -41.38
C PRO A 38 2.38 6.28 -40.67
N PHE A 39 1.67 7.25 -40.09
CA PHE A 39 0.24 7.09 -39.93
C PHE A 39 -0.29 6.87 -41.33
N SER A 40 -0.98 5.74 -41.50
CA SER A 40 -1.70 5.34 -42.71
C SER A 40 -2.24 6.60 -43.37
N GLN A 41 -1.84 6.88 -44.61
CA GLN A 41 -2.55 7.88 -45.40
C GLN A 41 -4.00 7.40 -45.40
N CYS A 42 -4.90 8.12 -44.69
CA CYS A 42 -6.32 7.92 -44.90
C CYS A 42 -6.54 7.97 -46.41
N THR A 43 -7.18 6.92 -46.90
CA THR A 43 -7.53 6.70 -48.30
C THR A 43 -8.12 7.97 -48.90
N GLU A 44 -7.85 8.19 -50.19
CA GLU A 44 -8.24 9.36 -51.00
C GLU A 44 -9.77 9.54 -51.18
N GLU A 45 -10.60 9.05 -50.27
CA GLU A 45 -11.94 9.60 -50.13
C GLU A 45 -11.77 10.96 -49.48
N ALA A 46 -12.02 12.05 -50.23
CA ALA A 46 -11.97 13.41 -49.71
C ALA A 46 -12.87 13.48 -48.46
N PRO A 47 -12.30 13.52 -47.24
CA PRO A 47 -13.13 13.47 -46.05
C PRO A 47 -14.01 14.71 -46.06
N ARG A 48 -15.30 14.54 -45.73
CA ARG A 48 -16.27 15.66 -45.64
C ARG A 48 -15.78 16.78 -44.70
N PHE A 49 -14.87 16.44 -43.78
CA PHE A 49 -14.22 17.36 -42.86
C PHE A 49 -12.68 17.29 -43.02
N ASN A 50 -12.03 18.45 -43.22
CA ASN A 50 -10.59 18.54 -43.47
C ASN A 50 -9.89 19.34 -42.36
N VAL A 51 -9.01 18.69 -41.59
CA VAL A 51 -8.10 19.38 -40.65
C VAL A 51 -6.81 19.75 -41.37
N LEU A 52 -6.66 21.03 -41.68
CA LEU A 52 -5.55 21.55 -42.48
C LEU A 52 -4.77 22.63 -41.72
N ASN A 53 -3.50 22.78 -42.07
CA ASN A 53 -2.75 23.97 -41.66
C ASN A 53 -3.15 25.18 -42.52
N LEU A 54 -2.89 26.39 -42.00
CA LEU A 54 -3.25 27.65 -42.65
C LEU A 54 -2.78 27.73 -44.12
N ARG A 55 -1.54 27.33 -44.42
CA ARG A 55 -0.98 27.39 -45.79
C ARG A 55 -1.72 26.48 -46.78
N LYS A 56 -2.21 25.32 -46.34
CA LYS A 56 -3.01 24.41 -47.17
C LYS A 56 -4.43 24.92 -47.33
N ALA A 57 -5.01 25.52 -46.30
CA ALA A 57 -6.35 26.09 -46.33
C ALA A 57 -6.44 27.28 -47.32
N LEU A 58 -5.44 28.18 -47.31
CA LEU A 58 -5.39 29.36 -48.20
C LEU A 58 -5.35 29.06 -49.72
N ARG A 59 -5.26 27.78 -50.12
CA ARG A 59 -5.14 27.36 -51.53
C ARG A 59 -6.36 26.58 -52.03
N ARG A 60 -7.45 26.55 -51.26
CA ARG A 60 -8.66 25.77 -51.55
C ARG A 60 -9.91 26.59 -51.23
N HIS A 61 -11.02 26.20 -51.83
CA HIS A 61 -12.35 26.72 -51.48
C HIS A 61 -13.07 25.73 -50.56
N PHE A 62 -13.81 26.22 -49.57
CA PHE A 62 -14.61 25.45 -48.62
C PHE A 62 -16.02 26.04 -48.49
N THR A 63 -17.01 25.21 -48.15
CA THR A 63 -18.34 25.74 -47.79
C THR A 63 -18.30 26.44 -46.43
N GLU A 64 -17.68 25.78 -45.44
CA GLU A 64 -17.41 26.34 -44.13
C GLU A 64 -15.95 26.15 -43.72
N LEU A 65 -15.35 27.18 -43.11
CA LEU A 65 -13.98 27.15 -42.59
C LEU A 65 -13.98 27.59 -41.13
N ILE A 66 -13.37 26.78 -40.26
CA ILE A 66 -13.18 27.10 -38.84
C ILE A 66 -11.69 27.31 -38.59
N LEU A 67 -11.31 28.53 -38.23
CA LEU A 67 -9.95 28.84 -37.76
C LEU A 67 -9.89 28.64 -36.24
N LEU A 68 -9.17 27.60 -35.82
CA LEU A 68 -8.92 27.31 -34.41
C LEU A 68 -7.70 28.08 -33.90
N GLY A 69 -7.75 28.51 -32.63
CA GLY A 69 -6.64 29.21 -31.98
C GLY A 69 -6.47 30.64 -32.50
N PHE A 70 -7.55 31.43 -32.54
CA PHE A 70 -7.50 32.87 -32.82
C PHE A 70 -7.12 33.67 -31.56
N ASN A 71 -6.02 33.25 -30.92
CA ASN A 71 -5.48 33.84 -29.70
C ASN A 71 -4.21 34.65 -30.00
N SER A 72 -3.87 35.61 -29.14
CA SER A 72 -2.70 36.50 -29.34
C SER A 72 -1.37 35.76 -29.45
N GLU A 73 -1.22 34.61 -28.81
CA GLU A 73 0.00 33.78 -28.85
C GLU A 73 0.14 32.90 -30.11
N THR A 74 -0.95 32.69 -30.84
CA THR A 74 -1.01 31.71 -31.96
C THR A 74 -1.28 32.36 -33.31
N PHE A 75 -2.07 33.44 -33.33
CA PHE A 75 -2.43 34.19 -34.52
C PHE A 75 -2.42 35.70 -34.20
N PRO A 76 -1.45 36.50 -34.67
CA PRO A 76 -0.36 36.16 -35.59
C PRO A 76 0.64 35.13 -35.06
N THR A 77 1.27 34.37 -35.96
CA THR A 77 2.34 33.44 -35.58
C THR A 77 3.54 34.21 -35.01
N PRO A 78 4.07 33.84 -33.84
CA PRO A 78 5.19 34.55 -33.23
C PRO A 78 6.45 34.47 -34.09
N VAL A 79 7.35 35.43 -33.85
CA VAL A 79 8.65 35.52 -34.53
C VAL A 79 9.45 34.24 -34.29
N LYS A 80 9.95 33.62 -35.37
CA LYS A 80 10.76 32.41 -35.29
C LYS A 80 12.24 32.74 -35.38
N TYR A 81 12.93 32.71 -34.24
CA TYR A 81 14.38 32.88 -34.19
C TYR A 81 15.09 31.69 -34.87
N GLN A 82 15.91 31.97 -35.88
CA GLN A 82 16.83 31.00 -36.46
C GLN A 82 18.24 31.26 -35.92
N GLY A 83 18.86 30.26 -35.28
CA GLY A 83 20.12 30.45 -34.56
C GLY A 83 21.33 30.89 -35.41
N PHE A 84 21.25 30.81 -36.75
CA PHE A 84 22.34 31.13 -37.66
C PHE A 84 22.13 32.37 -38.54
N ILE A 85 20.95 33.00 -38.50
CA ILE A 85 20.64 34.19 -39.32
C ILE A 85 20.16 35.32 -38.40
N PRO A 86 20.81 36.50 -38.40
CA PRO A 86 20.38 37.63 -37.60
C PRO A 86 18.94 38.05 -37.91
N GLN A 87 18.14 38.28 -36.85
CA GLN A 87 16.72 38.63 -36.96
C GLN A 87 16.49 39.94 -37.73
N GLN A 88 17.38 40.92 -37.54
CA GLN A 88 17.27 42.23 -38.18
C GLN A 88 17.44 42.14 -39.71
N LEU A 89 18.35 41.30 -40.18
CA LEU A 89 18.52 41.04 -41.60
C LEU A 89 17.25 40.45 -42.22
N LEU A 90 16.57 39.53 -41.52
CA LEU A 90 15.29 38.98 -41.98
C LEU A 90 14.20 40.04 -42.04
N ALA A 91 14.18 40.98 -41.09
CA ALA A 91 13.24 42.10 -41.10
C ALA A 91 13.51 43.06 -42.28
N ASP A 92 14.77 43.41 -42.54
CA ASP A 92 15.17 44.32 -43.61
C ASP A 92 14.86 43.73 -45.00
N LEU A 93 14.97 42.40 -45.14
CA LEU A 93 14.57 41.67 -46.36
C LEU A 93 13.06 41.47 -46.50
N GLY A 94 12.25 41.94 -45.54
CA GLY A 94 10.79 41.81 -45.56
C GLY A 94 10.31 40.37 -45.34
N TRP A 95 11.10 39.51 -44.70
CA TRP A 95 10.70 38.14 -44.40
C TRP A 95 9.46 38.14 -43.49
N PRO A 96 8.38 37.41 -43.79
CA PRO A 96 7.12 37.48 -43.02
C PRO A 96 7.25 37.17 -41.53
N GLN A 97 8.27 36.42 -41.12
CA GLN A 97 8.58 36.12 -39.71
C GLN A 97 9.83 36.86 -39.19
N GLY A 98 10.24 37.92 -39.90
CA GLY A 98 11.43 38.72 -39.62
C GLY A 98 11.22 39.73 -38.49
N SER A 99 9.99 40.18 -38.25
CA SER A 99 9.64 41.05 -37.13
C SER A 99 8.19 40.82 -36.70
N ALA A 100 7.82 41.29 -35.51
CA ALA A 100 6.43 41.21 -35.02
C ALA A 100 5.45 41.98 -35.93
N SER A 101 5.88 43.12 -36.49
CA SER A 101 5.07 43.91 -37.42
C SER A 101 4.84 43.18 -38.76
N LEU A 102 5.87 42.49 -39.27
CA LEU A 102 5.74 41.66 -40.47
C LEU A 102 4.87 40.43 -40.23
N CYS A 103 4.95 39.80 -39.05
CA CYS A 103 4.05 38.71 -38.66
C CYS A 103 2.59 39.16 -38.64
N LEU A 104 2.31 40.32 -38.05
CA LEU A 104 0.97 40.89 -37.98
C LEU A 104 0.42 41.22 -39.38
N LYS A 105 1.25 41.82 -40.23
CA LYS A 105 0.90 42.12 -41.63
C LYS A 105 0.54 40.84 -42.41
N ALA A 106 1.39 39.83 -42.33
CA ALA A 106 1.15 38.55 -43.01
C ALA A 106 -0.09 37.82 -42.47
N ALA A 107 -0.36 37.91 -41.17
CA ALA A 107 -1.56 37.34 -40.57
C ALA A 107 -2.85 38.07 -41.00
N SER A 108 -2.82 39.39 -41.12
CA SER A 108 -3.94 40.18 -41.65
C SER A 108 -4.21 39.85 -43.12
N GLU A 109 -3.17 39.77 -43.96
CA GLU A 109 -3.29 39.34 -45.38
C GLU A 109 -3.86 37.91 -45.50
N ALA A 110 -3.40 36.99 -44.64
CA ALA A 110 -3.94 35.64 -44.59
C ALA A 110 -5.41 35.63 -44.16
N LEU A 111 -5.80 36.43 -43.16
CA LEU A 111 -7.17 36.54 -42.70
C LEU A 111 -8.10 37.11 -43.78
N GLN A 112 -7.64 38.12 -44.53
CA GLN A 112 -8.37 38.65 -45.69
C GLN A 112 -8.53 37.60 -46.78
N THR A 113 -7.48 36.84 -47.07
CA THR A 113 -7.53 35.76 -48.07
C THR A 113 -8.48 34.65 -47.65
N LEU A 114 -8.51 34.26 -46.37
CA LEU A 114 -9.43 33.23 -45.85
C LEU A 114 -10.90 33.58 -46.10
N ARG A 115 -11.27 34.87 -46.10
CA ARG A 115 -12.64 35.32 -46.42
C ARG A 115 -13.07 35.00 -47.84
N HIS A 116 -12.11 34.83 -48.75
CA HIS A 116 -12.36 34.45 -50.14
C HIS A 116 -12.20 32.94 -50.37
N CYS A 117 -11.71 32.21 -49.36
CA CYS A 117 -11.55 30.77 -49.42
C CYS A 117 -12.80 30.00 -48.92
N ALA A 118 -13.81 30.66 -48.34
CA ALA A 118 -15.02 29.98 -47.93
C ALA A 118 -16.27 30.87 -47.90
N ASP A 119 -17.45 30.25 -48.05
CA ASP A 119 -18.75 30.95 -47.96
C ASP A 119 -19.00 31.45 -46.52
N LYS A 120 -18.53 30.69 -45.52
CA LYS A 120 -18.63 31.02 -44.09
C LYS A 120 -17.32 30.75 -43.36
N VAL A 121 -16.81 31.75 -42.66
CA VAL A 121 -15.59 31.65 -41.83
C VAL A 121 -15.93 31.87 -40.36
N THR A 122 -15.55 30.91 -39.51
CA THR A 122 -15.70 30.98 -38.05
C THR A 122 -14.33 31.12 -37.39
N LEU A 123 -14.15 32.12 -36.53
CA LEU A 123 -12.93 32.32 -35.75
C LEU A 123 -13.16 31.84 -34.32
N SER A 124 -12.39 30.87 -33.85
CA SER A 124 -12.49 30.30 -32.51
C SER A 124 -11.26 30.66 -31.67
N PHE A 125 -11.49 31.15 -30.46
CA PHE A 125 -10.44 31.44 -29.48
C PHE A 125 -10.81 30.82 -28.12
N ALA A 126 -9.80 30.54 -27.29
CA ALA A 126 -9.98 30.05 -25.93
C ALA A 126 -9.61 31.14 -24.92
N ASN A 127 -10.41 31.29 -23.86
CA ASN A 127 -10.06 32.20 -22.76
C ASN A 127 -8.97 31.62 -21.85
N ASN A 128 -8.84 30.30 -21.83
CA ASN A 128 -7.89 29.56 -21.00
C ASN A 128 -7.24 28.42 -21.79
N ILE A 129 -5.94 28.19 -21.58
CA ILE A 129 -5.22 27.03 -22.10
C ILE A 129 -4.47 26.31 -20.99
N ASN A 130 -4.28 24.99 -21.12
CA ASN A 130 -3.42 24.23 -20.22
C ASN A 130 -1.96 24.34 -20.66
N LYS A 131 -1.09 24.79 -19.75
CA LYS A 131 0.36 24.89 -19.95
C LYS A 131 1.04 24.33 -18.70
N ASN A 132 1.77 23.23 -18.85
CA ASN A 132 2.46 22.52 -17.76
C ASN A 132 1.53 22.20 -16.56
N ASP A 133 0.40 21.53 -16.82
CA ASP A 133 -0.62 21.16 -15.82
C ASP A 133 -1.26 22.32 -15.04
N SER A 134 -1.06 23.56 -15.51
CA SER A 134 -1.69 24.77 -14.97
C SER A 134 -2.57 25.46 -16.02
N THR A 135 -3.70 26.01 -15.59
CA THR A 135 -4.62 26.76 -16.45
C THR A 135 -4.17 28.21 -16.53
N VAL A 136 -3.87 28.69 -17.73
CA VAL A 136 -3.38 30.06 -17.98
C VAL A 136 -4.39 30.80 -18.84
N ALA A 137 -4.73 32.03 -18.44
CA ALA A 137 -5.59 32.92 -19.21
C ALA A 137 -4.89 33.39 -20.50
N VAL A 138 -5.62 33.43 -21.61
CA VAL A 138 -5.09 33.82 -22.92
C VAL A 138 -5.99 34.86 -23.56
N GLU A 139 -5.37 35.84 -24.19
CA GLU A 139 -6.08 36.90 -24.89
C GLU A 139 -6.47 36.49 -26.32
N VAL A 140 -7.54 37.10 -26.83
CA VAL A 140 -7.94 37.01 -28.23
C VAL A 140 -6.89 37.67 -29.14
N SER A 141 -6.80 37.22 -30.39
CA SER A 141 -5.91 37.84 -31.38
C SER A 141 -6.11 39.36 -31.47
N PRO A 142 -5.03 40.17 -31.58
CA PRO A 142 -5.15 41.61 -31.79
C PRO A 142 -5.88 41.97 -33.10
N LEU A 143 -5.90 41.04 -34.07
CA LEU A 143 -6.64 41.20 -35.34
C LEU A 143 -8.16 41.17 -35.16
N TRP A 144 -8.67 40.78 -33.98
CA TRP A 144 -10.10 40.91 -33.65
C TRP A 144 -10.63 42.34 -33.81
N LYS A 145 -9.76 43.34 -33.62
CA LYS A 145 -10.09 44.77 -33.75
C LYS A 145 -9.96 45.30 -35.19
N GLU A 146 -9.65 44.46 -36.18
CA GLU A 146 -9.49 44.90 -37.58
C GLU A 146 -10.85 45.39 -38.14
N PRO A 147 -10.97 46.66 -38.59
CA PRO A 147 -12.25 47.24 -39.01
C PRO A 147 -12.91 46.52 -40.19
N SER A 148 -12.13 45.78 -40.97
CA SER A 148 -12.60 44.99 -42.10
C SER A 148 -13.46 43.80 -41.65
N LEU A 149 -13.27 43.32 -40.41
CA LEU A 149 -13.95 42.15 -39.86
C LEU A 149 -15.31 42.53 -39.27
N LYS A 150 -16.38 42.22 -40.01
CA LYS A 150 -17.74 42.21 -39.46
C LYS A 150 -17.99 40.88 -38.76
N CYS A 151 -17.43 40.70 -37.58
CA CYS A 151 -17.59 39.49 -36.78
C CYS A 151 -18.79 39.63 -35.83
N THR A 152 -19.67 38.64 -35.80
CA THR A 152 -20.65 38.49 -34.73
C THR A 152 -20.04 37.59 -33.66
N LEU A 153 -19.78 38.13 -32.47
CA LEU A 153 -19.33 37.32 -31.33
C LEU A 153 -20.49 36.41 -30.91
N ARG A 154 -20.26 35.09 -30.92
CA ARG A 154 -21.16 34.11 -30.31
C ARG A 154 -20.54 33.70 -28.99
N SER A 155 -21.12 34.12 -27.88
CA SER A 155 -20.51 34.03 -26.55
C SER A 155 -20.79 32.73 -25.79
N ASN A 156 -21.54 31.77 -26.34
CA ASN A 156 -22.00 30.61 -25.55
C ASN A 156 -21.57 29.27 -26.13
N TYR A 157 -20.76 28.53 -25.38
CA TYR A 157 -20.61 27.07 -25.57
C TYR A 157 -21.96 26.35 -25.42
N ASP A 158 -22.91 26.92 -24.66
CA ASP A 158 -24.28 26.39 -24.46
C ASP A 158 -25.15 26.37 -25.73
N GLU A 159 -24.81 27.12 -26.77
CA GLU A 159 -25.54 27.06 -28.05
C GLU A 159 -24.95 26.01 -29.02
N LEU A 160 -23.69 25.59 -28.81
CA LEU A 160 -23.04 24.53 -29.60
C LEU A 160 -23.43 23.13 -29.12
N SER A 161 -23.86 22.97 -27.87
CA SER A 161 -24.37 21.69 -27.32
C SER A 161 -25.68 21.25 -27.99
N ASN A 162 -26.52 22.20 -28.44
CA ASN A 162 -27.78 21.91 -29.13
C ASN A 162 -27.61 21.28 -30.54
N LEU A 163 -26.40 21.25 -31.10
CA LEU A 163 -26.14 20.52 -32.35
C LEU A 163 -26.04 19.00 -32.17
N TYR A 164 -25.69 18.52 -30.97
CA TYR A 164 -25.65 17.07 -30.68
C TYR A 164 -27.03 16.42 -30.67
N SER A 165 -28.10 17.20 -30.47
CA SER A 165 -29.50 16.74 -30.54
C SER A 165 -30.03 16.51 -31.96
N SER A 166 -29.27 16.83 -33.02
CA SER A 166 -29.76 16.69 -34.41
C SER A 166 -29.56 15.30 -35.03
N THR A 167 -29.09 14.32 -34.26
CA THR A 167 -29.01 12.91 -34.69
C THR A 167 -30.00 12.02 -33.94
N SER A 168 -31.26 12.43 -33.86
CA SER A 168 -32.38 11.49 -33.85
C SER A 168 -33.62 12.24 -34.30
N GLU A 169 -34.19 11.83 -35.43
CA GLU A 169 -35.55 12.19 -35.79
C GLU A 169 -36.49 11.56 -34.74
N LEU A 170 -36.82 12.30 -33.69
CA LEU A 170 -37.95 12.00 -32.84
C LEU A 170 -38.85 13.23 -32.79
N THR A 171 -40.07 13.00 -33.21
CA THR A 171 -41.13 13.98 -33.39
C THR A 171 -41.37 14.80 -32.12
N THR A 172 -41.65 16.09 -32.32
CA THR A 172 -41.78 17.17 -31.33
C THR A 172 -42.83 16.97 -30.23
N SER A 173 -43.51 15.83 -30.17
CA SER A 173 -44.46 15.46 -29.11
C SER A 173 -43.87 14.65 -27.96
N GLU A 174 -42.70 14.01 -28.12
CA GLU A 174 -42.12 13.14 -27.06
C GLU A 174 -41.13 13.89 -26.14
N VAL A 175 -40.55 14.99 -26.62
CA VAL A 175 -39.59 15.82 -25.86
C VAL A 175 -40.25 16.57 -24.69
N ALA A 176 -41.55 16.82 -24.75
CA ALA A 176 -42.29 17.47 -23.67
C ALA A 176 -42.43 16.55 -22.43
N ASN A 177 -42.65 15.24 -22.64
CA ASN A 177 -42.77 14.27 -21.54
C ASN A 177 -41.42 13.90 -20.92
N ILE A 178 -40.31 14.04 -21.65
CA ILE A 178 -38.96 13.80 -21.10
C ILE A 178 -38.53 14.96 -20.18
N LYS A 179 -38.97 16.20 -20.45
CA LYS A 179 -38.59 17.37 -19.63
C LYS A 179 -39.20 17.40 -18.23
N GLU A 180 -40.37 16.81 -18.00
CA GLU A 180 -40.95 16.72 -16.66
C GLU A 180 -40.31 15.59 -15.82
N ASN A 181 -39.96 14.46 -16.43
CA ASN A 181 -39.29 13.36 -15.71
C ASN A 181 -37.77 13.56 -15.53
N ALA A 182 -37.10 14.34 -16.39
CA ALA A 182 -35.66 14.62 -16.27
C ALA A 182 -35.33 15.60 -15.13
N LYS A 183 -36.29 16.40 -14.65
CA LYS A 183 -36.03 17.35 -13.56
C LYS A 183 -35.82 16.67 -12.20
N ALA A 184 -36.19 15.39 -12.07
CA ALA A 184 -36.02 14.61 -10.85
C ALA A 184 -34.73 13.74 -10.82
N THR A 185 -34.02 13.61 -11.94
CA THR A 185 -32.85 12.71 -12.06
C THR A 185 -31.51 13.43 -12.30
N ILE A 186 -31.52 14.76 -12.41
CA ILE A 186 -30.29 15.56 -12.58
C ILE A 186 -29.44 15.61 -11.29
N ASP A 187 -30.02 15.36 -10.12
CA ASP A 187 -29.30 15.46 -8.83
C ASP A 187 -28.45 14.23 -8.47
N SER A 188 -28.50 13.12 -9.22
CA SER A 188 -27.83 11.87 -8.81
C SER A 188 -26.74 11.34 -9.73
N ASN A 189 -26.42 12.01 -10.85
CA ASN A 189 -25.37 11.55 -11.77
C ASN A 189 -24.29 12.60 -12.03
N PRO A 190 -23.10 12.50 -11.38
CA PRO A 190 -22.01 13.45 -11.54
C PRO A 190 -21.42 13.51 -12.97
N LEU A 191 -21.70 12.52 -13.83
CA LEU A 191 -21.24 12.48 -15.21
C LEU A 191 -22.17 13.21 -16.19
N ALA A 192 -23.39 13.55 -15.75
CA ALA A 192 -24.35 14.29 -16.58
C ALA A 192 -23.85 15.70 -16.94
N VAL A 193 -23.01 16.30 -16.08
CA VAL A 193 -22.33 17.59 -16.33
C VAL A 193 -21.46 17.55 -17.61
N TYR A 194 -21.00 16.36 -18.01
CA TYR A 194 -20.17 16.16 -19.21
C TYR A 194 -20.98 15.69 -20.43
N GLY A 195 -22.32 15.66 -20.37
CA GLY A 195 -23.17 15.20 -21.47
C GLY A 195 -23.17 13.68 -21.70
N LEU A 196 -22.62 12.92 -20.75
CA LEU A 196 -22.63 11.45 -20.76
C LEU A 196 -23.87 10.96 -20.01
N TYR A 197 -24.88 10.54 -20.77
CA TYR A 197 -26.04 9.84 -20.21
C TYR A 197 -25.70 8.36 -20.00
N PRO A 198 -26.29 7.71 -18.97
CA PRO A 198 -26.10 6.28 -18.79
C PRO A 198 -26.55 5.52 -20.04
N TRP A 199 -25.85 4.43 -20.37
CA TRP A 199 -26.24 3.56 -21.48
C TRP A 199 -27.70 3.10 -21.32
N PRO A 200 -28.45 2.91 -22.42
CA PRO A 200 -29.78 2.30 -22.37
C PRO A 200 -29.73 0.98 -21.60
N ALA A 201 -30.75 0.71 -20.77
CA ALA A 201 -30.79 -0.45 -19.87
C ALA A 201 -30.49 -1.79 -20.58
N GLU A 202 -30.94 -1.91 -21.83
CA GLU A 202 -30.73 -3.09 -22.69
C GLU A 202 -29.25 -3.31 -23.06
N GLN A 203 -28.43 -2.25 -23.12
CA GLN A 203 -26.98 -2.35 -23.33
C GLN A 203 -26.22 -2.56 -22.01
N ALA A 204 -26.78 -2.09 -20.89
CA ALA A 204 -26.23 -2.35 -19.55
C ALA A 204 -26.40 -3.83 -19.15
N GLU A 205 -27.52 -4.46 -19.51
CA GLU A 205 -27.75 -5.90 -19.28
C GLU A 205 -26.74 -6.79 -20.02
N ASN A 206 -26.39 -6.44 -21.26
CA ASN A 206 -25.36 -7.14 -22.05
C ASN A 206 -23.95 -7.03 -21.43
N VAL A 207 -23.66 -5.95 -20.68
CA VAL A 207 -22.41 -5.81 -19.92
C VAL A 207 -22.48 -6.59 -18.61
N CYS A 208 -23.62 -6.64 -17.94
CA CYS A 208 -23.81 -7.46 -16.73
C CYS A 208 -23.60 -8.96 -17.01
N GLU A 209 -24.13 -9.48 -18.14
CA GLU A 209 -23.92 -10.88 -18.56
C GLU A 209 -22.45 -11.19 -18.86
N ALA A 210 -21.72 -10.26 -19.49
CA ALA A 210 -20.29 -10.43 -19.79
C ALA A 210 -19.38 -10.34 -18.55
N VAL A 211 -19.84 -9.68 -17.47
CA VAL A 211 -19.10 -9.57 -16.19
C VAL A 211 -19.35 -10.79 -15.29
N GLU A 212 -20.50 -11.47 -15.42
CA GLU A 212 -20.75 -12.73 -14.70
C GLU A 212 -19.81 -13.88 -15.12
N GLU A 213 -19.35 -13.90 -16.38
CA GLU A 213 -18.40 -14.93 -16.85
C GLU A 213 -16.95 -14.74 -16.36
N VAL A 214 -16.59 -13.56 -15.87
CA VAL A 214 -15.28 -13.29 -15.28
C VAL A 214 -15.43 -13.16 -13.77
N ALA A 215 -15.95 -14.22 -13.13
CA ALA A 215 -15.84 -14.37 -11.69
C ALA A 215 -14.34 -14.24 -11.32
N PRO A 216 -13.97 -13.35 -10.39
CA PRO A 216 -12.59 -13.26 -9.93
C PRO A 216 -12.15 -14.67 -9.50
N GLY A 217 -10.97 -15.10 -9.96
CA GLY A 217 -10.43 -16.44 -9.71
C GLY A 217 -10.62 -16.86 -8.24
N PRO A 218 -10.73 -18.17 -7.96
CA PRO A 218 -11.25 -18.68 -6.71
C PRO A 218 -10.56 -18.00 -5.53
N ALA A 219 -11.33 -17.17 -4.79
CA ALA A 219 -10.96 -16.71 -3.48
C ALA A 219 -10.42 -17.94 -2.70
N ARG A 220 -9.28 -17.80 -2.02
CA ARG A 220 -8.65 -18.91 -1.28
C ARG A 220 -9.72 -19.56 -0.40
N PRO A 221 -10.24 -20.75 -0.76
CA PRO A 221 -11.52 -21.15 -0.21
C PRO A 221 -11.31 -21.51 1.25
N ASN A 222 -12.05 -20.84 2.13
CA ASN A 222 -12.28 -21.31 3.48
C ASN A 222 -12.75 -22.77 3.37
N LYS A 223 -12.07 -23.68 4.05
CA LYS A 223 -12.37 -25.10 3.92
C LYS A 223 -13.42 -25.45 4.96
N LEU A 224 -14.64 -25.74 4.49
CA LEU A 224 -15.68 -26.31 5.34
C LEU A 224 -15.28 -27.76 5.63
N GLU A 225 -14.93 -28.03 6.87
CA GLU A 225 -14.60 -29.36 7.34
C GLU A 225 -15.89 -30.20 7.47
N LYS A 226 -15.73 -31.53 7.47
CA LYS A 226 -16.86 -32.47 7.51
C LYS A 226 -17.71 -32.37 8.79
N ASP A 227 -17.15 -31.80 9.84
CA ASP A 227 -17.80 -31.56 11.13
C ASP A 227 -18.58 -30.23 11.19
N GLY A 228 -18.65 -29.48 10.07
CA GLY A 228 -19.34 -28.19 9.98
C GLY A 228 -18.51 -27.01 10.49
N THR A 229 -17.24 -27.22 10.84
CA THR A 229 -16.31 -26.12 11.17
C THR A 229 -15.71 -25.53 9.91
N LEU A 230 -15.39 -24.23 9.95
CA LEU A 230 -14.74 -23.54 8.84
C LEU A 230 -13.27 -23.31 9.21
N SER A 231 -12.35 -23.95 8.49
CA SER A 231 -10.92 -23.76 8.67
C SER A 231 -10.40 -22.68 7.70
N PHE A 232 -9.57 -21.78 8.23
CA PHE A 232 -9.09 -20.59 7.52
C PHE A 232 -7.57 -20.62 7.39
N GLN A 233 -7.05 -20.21 6.24
CA GLN A 233 -5.60 -20.12 5.99
C GLN A 233 -4.94 -18.86 6.60
N GLY A 234 -5.65 -18.05 7.41
CA GLY A 234 -5.15 -16.80 8.00
C GLY A 234 -4.51 -16.91 9.40
N GLY A 235 -4.66 -18.08 10.04
CA GLY A 235 -4.22 -18.32 11.42
C GLY A 235 -4.84 -17.38 12.45
N VAL A 236 -4.22 -17.25 13.62
CA VAL A 236 -4.69 -16.38 14.72
C VAL A 236 -4.79 -14.89 14.37
N LYS A 237 -4.17 -14.45 13.27
CA LYS A 237 -4.21 -13.06 12.81
C LYS A 237 -5.60 -12.61 12.36
N VAL A 238 -6.52 -13.54 12.06
CA VAL A 238 -7.89 -13.21 11.64
C VAL A 238 -8.61 -12.39 12.70
N ILE A 239 -8.52 -12.78 13.97
CA ILE A 239 -9.19 -12.09 15.08
C ILE A 239 -8.58 -10.71 15.32
N SER A 240 -7.24 -10.60 15.31
CA SER A 240 -6.56 -9.29 15.39
C SER A 240 -6.92 -8.40 14.20
N SER A 241 -7.02 -8.94 12.98
CA SER A 241 -7.46 -8.18 11.80
C SER A 241 -8.91 -7.70 11.95
N MET A 242 -9.81 -8.55 12.46
CA MET A 242 -11.20 -8.16 12.71
C MET A 242 -11.32 -7.05 13.75
N ALA A 243 -10.56 -7.14 14.84
CA ALA A 243 -10.51 -6.11 15.87
C ALA A 243 -10.01 -4.77 15.33
N ASN A 244 -9.06 -4.80 14.38
CA ASN A 244 -8.46 -3.60 13.83
C ASN A 244 -9.28 -2.98 12.68
N CYS A 245 -9.71 -3.79 11.71
CA CYS A 245 -10.50 -3.38 10.56
C CYS A 245 -11.16 -4.62 9.90
N PRO A 246 -12.48 -4.82 10.08
CA PRO A 246 -13.18 -5.95 9.47
C PRO A 246 -13.02 -6.05 7.94
N LEU A 247 -13.00 -4.92 7.23
CA LEU A 247 -12.70 -4.88 5.80
C LEU A 247 -11.31 -5.45 5.46
N GLN A 248 -10.29 -5.12 6.28
CA GLN A 248 -8.95 -5.68 6.10
C GLN A 248 -8.96 -7.21 6.31
N ALA A 249 -9.71 -7.70 7.29
CA ALA A 249 -9.84 -9.13 7.54
C ALA A 249 -10.50 -9.87 6.37
N LEU A 250 -11.54 -9.28 5.76
CA LEU A 250 -12.16 -9.79 4.53
C LEU A 250 -11.14 -9.90 3.40
N LEU A 251 -10.44 -8.80 3.10
CA LEU A 251 -9.47 -8.73 2.01
C LEU A 251 -8.33 -9.73 2.18
N CYS A 252 -7.67 -9.74 3.36
CA CYS A 252 -6.57 -10.66 3.64
C CYS A 252 -7.01 -12.13 3.67
N HIS A 253 -7.99 -12.43 4.52
CA HIS A 253 -8.19 -13.79 5.01
C HIS A 253 -9.28 -14.55 4.28
N ARG A 254 -10.21 -13.85 3.62
CA ARG A 254 -11.30 -14.47 2.86
C ARG A 254 -11.11 -14.33 1.35
N LEU A 255 -10.71 -13.16 0.87
CA LEU A 255 -10.43 -12.94 -0.56
C LEU A 255 -8.99 -13.32 -0.94
N GLY A 256 -8.11 -13.52 0.05
CA GLY A 256 -6.73 -13.91 -0.19
C GLY A 256 -5.90 -12.81 -0.84
N CYS A 257 -6.31 -11.55 -0.71
CA CYS A 257 -5.57 -10.41 -1.22
C CYS A 257 -4.24 -10.29 -0.47
N SER A 258 -3.15 -10.43 -1.21
CA SER A 258 -1.80 -10.09 -0.76
C SER A 258 -1.28 -8.92 -1.58
N THR A 259 -0.36 -8.14 -1.01
CA THR A 259 0.48 -7.26 -1.83
C THR A 259 1.24 -8.13 -2.82
N ILE A 260 1.22 -7.75 -4.09
CA ILE A 260 1.96 -8.43 -5.15
C ILE A 260 3.44 -8.50 -4.72
N GLU A 261 3.96 -9.71 -4.56
CA GLU A 261 5.34 -9.99 -4.13
C GLU A 261 6.38 -9.72 -5.23
N ASP A 262 5.99 -9.01 -6.30
CA ASP A 262 6.84 -8.68 -7.46
C ASP A 262 7.69 -7.41 -7.27
N GLU A 263 7.71 -6.82 -6.06
CA GLU A 263 8.89 -6.05 -5.69
C GLU A 263 10.04 -7.05 -5.61
N VAL A 264 10.94 -7.01 -6.60
CA VAL A 264 12.23 -7.70 -6.59
C VAL A 264 12.79 -7.57 -5.18
N LYS A 265 12.68 -8.64 -4.37
CA LYS A 265 13.22 -8.65 -3.01
C LYS A 265 14.72 -8.43 -3.17
N ASN A 266 15.19 -7.22 -2.85
CA ASN A 266 16.59 -6.88 -2.86
C ASN A 266 17.28 -7.52 -1.64
N GLY A 267 17.30 -8.85 -1.60
CA GLY A 267 17.91 -9.63 -0.51
C GLY A 267 17.12 -9.62 0.80
N PHE A 268 17.87 -9.75 1.90
CA PHE A 268 17.41 -9.89 3.29
C PHE A 268 16.97 -8.54 3.89
N ASP A 269 16.02 -7.86 3.23
CA ASP A 269 15.71 -6.45 3.54
C ASP A 269 14.47 -6.27 4.43
N THR A 270 13.69 -7.33 4.68
CA THR A 270 12.50 -7.19 5.52
C THR A 270 12.82 -7.37 7.00
N SER A 271 12.13 -6.59 7.85
CA SER A 271 12.17 -6.82 9.31
C SER A 271 11.66 -8.22 9.70
N LEU A 272 10.88 -8.85 8.82
CA LEU A 272 10.37 -10.22 9.00
C LEU A 272 11.50 -11.25 8.84
N ASP A 273 12.33 -11.13 7.81
CA ASP A 273 13.45 -12.07 7.56
C ASP A 273 14.45 -12.06 8.73
N ARG A 274 14.80 -10.86 9.21
CA ARG A 274 15.60 -10.66 10.44
C ARG A 274 14.92 -11.27 11.66
N GLY A 275 13.60 -11.14 11.76
CA GLY A 275 12.79 -11.78 12.80
C GLY A 275 12.94 -13.30 12.78
N ASN A 276 12.71 -13.91 11.62
CA ASN A 276 12.75 -15.36 11.43
C ASN A 276 14.15 -15.93 11.73
N LEU A 277 15.22 -15.23 11.33
CA LEU A 277 16.59 -15.64 11.67
C LEU A 277 16.79 -15.69 13.19
N LEU A 278 16.38 -14.64 13.90
CA LEU A 278 16.53 -14.56 15.36
C LEU A 278 15.69 -15.62 16.09
N HIS A 279 14.46 -15.87 15.64
CA HIS A 279 13.61 -16.95 16.15
C HIS A 279 14.26 -18.33 15.99
N LYS A 280 14.72 -18.68 14.78
CA LYS A 280 15.41 -19.95 14.52
C LYS A 280 16.66 -20.13 15.37
N CYS A 281 17.43 -19.05 15.57
CA CYS A 281 18.60 -19.09 16.44
C CYS A 281 18.21 -19.40 17.89
N LEU A 282 17.18 -18.73 18.42
CA LEU A 282 16.72 -18.95 19.79
C LEU A 282 16.11 -20.33 19.98
N GLN A 283 15.34 -20.83 19.00
CA GLN A 283 14.85 -22.19 18.99
C GLN A 283 16.01 -23.18 19.12
N LYS A 284 16.98 -23.14 18.20
CA LYS A 284 18.13 -24.06 18.22
C LYS A 284 18.97 -23.94 19.48
N PHE A 285 19.14 -22.72 20.00
CA PHE A 285 19.85 -22.48 21.25
C PHE A 285 19.19 -23.24 22.40
N TRP A 286 17.87 -23.11 22.57
CA TRP A 286 17.15 -23.78 23.64
C TRP A 286 16.98 -25.28 23.41
N GLU A 287 16.94 -25.75 22.16
CA GLU A 287 16.92 -27.19 21.85
C GLU A 287 18.19 -27.93 22.32
N GLU A 288 19.34 -27.24 22.36
CA GLU A 288 20.62 -27.85 22.73
C GLU A 288 20.76 -28.10 24.24
N TYR A 289 20.13 -27.27 25.08
CA TYR A 289 20.27 -27.36 26.54
C TYR A 289 19.15 -28.15 27.22
N LYS A 290 18.63 -29.18 26.56
CA LYS A 290 17.64 -30.10 27.14
C LYS A 290 18.25 -30.92 28.29
N LYS A 291 17.48 -31.12 29.37
CA LYS A 291 17.92 -31.88 30.56
C LYS A 291 18.43 -33.29 30.27
N GLU A 292 17.91 -33.97 29.23
CA GLU A 292 18.42 -35.26 28.77
C GLU A 292 18.35 -35.41 27.23
N PRO A 293 19.34 -36.04 26.57
CA PRO A 293 19.45 -36.10 25.11
C PRO A 293 18.39 -36.95 24.39
N ASN A 294 17.54 -37.70 25.11
CA ASN A 294 16.56 -38.62 24.51
C ASN A 294 15.17 -38.61 25.17
N ASN A 295 14.89 -37.66 26.07
CA ASN A 295 13.55 -37.49 26.63
C ASN A 295 12.88 -36.28 25.96
N GLN A 296 11.55 -36.16 26.03
CA GLN A 296 10.84 -34.89 25.77
C GLN A 296 11.17 -33.89 26.89
N GLY A 297 12.47 -33.65 27.13
CA GLY A 297 13.02 -33.06 28.33
C GLY A 297 13.04 -31.55 28.22
N LEU A 298 12.64 -30.89 29.31
CA LEU A 298 12.68 -29.45 29.42
C LEU A 298 14.13 -28.93 29.39
N SER A 299 14.38 -27.82 28.69
CA SER A 299 15.67 -27.13 28.77
C SER A 299 15.69 -26.22 29.98
N SER A 300 16.75 -26.21 30.78
CA SER A 300 16.84 -25.33 31.96
C SER A 300 17.85 -24.21 31.75
N ARG A 301 17.52 -23.01 32.24
CA ARG A 301 18.47 -21.90 32.28
C ARG A 301 19.73 -22.28 33.05
N ASN A 302 19.59 -22.87 34.24
CA ASN A 302 20.72 -23.30 35.04
C ASN A 302 21.61 -24.33 34.33
N GLN A 303 21.03 -25.21 33.50
CA GLN A 303 21.80 -26.12 32.67
C GLN A 303 22.56 -25.39 31.55
N ALA A 304 21.92 -24.42 30.88
CA ALA A 304 22.59 -23.58 29.89
C ALA A 304 23.77 -22.83 30.51
N ILE A 305 23.58 -22.21 31.69
CA ILE A 305 24.65 -21.53 32.44
C ILE A 305 25.80 -22.50 32.75
N LYS A 306 25.49 -23.68 33.29
CA LYS A 306 26.48 -24.70 33.62
C LYS A 306 27.24 -25.19 32.39
N SER A 307 26.55 -25.42 31.28
CA SER A 307 27.17 -25.94 30.05
C SER A 307 28.04 -24.89 29.34
N ILE A 308 27.65 -23.62 29.37
CA ILE A 308 28.34 -22.54 28.65
C ILE A 308 29.50 -21.98 29.47
N PHE A 309 29.26 -21.75 30.77
CA PHE A 309 30.21 -21.06 31.65
C PHE A 309 30.90 -21.99 32.66
N GLY A 310 30.42 -23.22 32.85
CA GLY A 310 30.92 -24.11 33.90
C GLY A 310 30.53 -23.70 35.31
N LEU A 311 29.52 -22.82 35.46
CA LEU A 311 29.11 -22.23 36.74
C LEU A 311 27.76 -22.81 37.22
N ASP A 312 27.55 -22.86 38.53
CA ASP A 312 26.22 -23.03 39.11
C ASP A 312 25.55 -21.67 39.39
N GLU A 313 24.27 -21.67 39.76
CA GLU A 313 23.51 -20.43 39.96
C GLU A 313 24.06 -19.57 41.11
N ALA A 314 24.56 -20.20 42.18
CA ALA A 314 25.12 -19.48 43.32
C ALA A 314 26.42 -18.76 42.91
N THR A 315 27.32 -19.48 42.24
CA THR A 315 28.59 -18.93 41.73
C THR A 315 28.33 -17.83 40.72
N TYR A 316 27.35 -18.02 39.82
CA TYR A 316 26.99 -17.00 38.83
C TYR A 316 26.52 -15.69 39.48
N LYS A 317 25.75 -15.75 40.57
CA LYS A 317 25.27 -14.56 41.31
C LYS A 317 26.38 -13.82 42.05
N GLU A 318 27.43 -14.52 42.48
CA GLU A 318 28.55 -13.96 43.23
C GLU A 318 29.68 -13.43 42.32
N CYS A 319 29.72 -13.82 41.04
CA CYS A 319 30.72 -13.35 40.09
C CYS A 319 30.57 -11.85 39.78
N GLU A 320 31.59 -11.05 40.16
CA GLU A 320 31.67 -9.63 39.78
C GLU A 320 31.84 -9.42 38.27
N GLN A 321 32.52 -10.35 37.57
CA GLN A 321 32.71 -10.33 36.13
C GLN A 321 32.59 -11.74 35.55
N ILE A 322 31.65 -11.93 34.63
CA ILE A 322 31.45 -13.20 33.90
C ILE A 322 32.09 -13.07 32.52
N ASP A 323 32.94 -14.03 32.15
CA ASP A 323 33.44 -14.11 30.78
C ASP A 323 32.34 -14.62 29.84
N PHE A 324 31.87 -13.74 28.96
CA PHE A 324 30.85 -14.06 27.97
C PHE A 324 31.42 -14.51 26.62
N HIS A 325 32.74 -14.63 26.48
CA HIS A 325 33.37 -15.11 25.26
C HIS A 325 32.88 -16.50 24.82
N PRO A 326 32.70 -17.50 25.72
CA PRO A 326 32.13 -18.80 25.34
C PRO A 326 30.73 -18.67 24.74
N LEU A 327 29.88 -17.79 25.29
CA LEU A 327 28.54 -17.53 24.79
C LEU A 327 28.59 -16.86 23.41
N GLU A 328 29.49 -15.89 23.21
CA GLU A 328 29.65 -15.19 21.92
C GLU A 328 30.09 -16.14 20.81
N VAL A 329 31.10 -16.97 21.05
CA VAL A 329 31.56 -17.99 20.08
C VAL A 329 30.41 -18.93 19.73
N LYS A 330 29.68 -19.41 20.73
CA LYS A 330 28.54 -20.31 20.54
C LYS A 330 27.43 -19.70 19.68
N ILE A 331 27.04 -18.45 19.97
CA ILE A 331 26.02 -17.74 19.20
C ILE A 331 26.48 -17.51 17.77
N LYS A 332 27.74 -17.11 17.58
CA LYS A 332 28.29 -16.87 16.25
C LYS A 332 28.26 -18.14 15.39
N ASP A 333 28.71 -19.27 15.95
CA ASP A 333 28.68 -20.56 15.26
C ASP A 333 27.24 -20.97 14.89
N LEU A 334 26.29 -20.74 15.79
CA LEU A 334 24.88 -21.05 15.55
C LEU A 334 24.28 -20.20 14.43
N VAL A 335 24.49 -18.88 14.46
CA VAL A 335 24.02 -17.95 13.43
C VAL A 335 24.63 -18.31 12.09
N HIS A 336 25.94 -18.60 12.06
CA HIS A 336 26.65 -19.02 10.86
C HIS A 336 26.00 -20.28 10.26
N GLN A 337 25.78 -21.32 11.07
CA GLN A 337 25.14 -22.56 10.62
C GLN A 337 23.74 -22.34 10.01
N ILE A 338 22.94 -21.45 10.59
CA ILE A 338 21.60 -21.14 10.07
C ILE A 338 21.70 -20.40 8.74
N LEU A 339 22.60 -19.43 8.62
CA LEU A 339 22.82 -18.66 7.39
C LEU A 339 23.38 -19.50 6.22
N GLN A 340 23.91 -20.69 6.47
CA GLN A 340 24.36 -21.64 5.43
C GLN A 340 23.23 -22.54 4.88
N THR A 341 22.01 -22.46 5.42
CA THR A 341 20.87 -23.26 4.94
C THR A 341 20.37 -22.78 3.57
N GLU A 342 19.71 -23.67 2.81
CA GLU A 342 19.21 -23.40 1.44
C GLU A 342 18.41 -22.09 1.32
N GLU A 343 17.67 -21.74 2.37
CA GLU A 343 16.85 -20.52 2.44
C GLU A 343 17.65 -19.22 2.23
N TYR A 344 18.93 -19.21 2.64
CA TYR A 344 19.78 -18.02 2.59
C TYR A 344 20.90 -18.11 1.55
N LYS A 345 21.04 -19.25 0.85
CA LYS A 345 22.12 -19.47 -0.14
C LYS A 345 22.09 -18.52 -1.34
N ALA A 346 20.93 -17.96 -1.65
CA ALA A 346 20.78 -17.00 -2.75
C ALA A 346 21.32 -15.59 -2.41
N LEU A 347 21.65 -15.33 -1.14
CA LEU A 347 22.14 -14.02 -0.69
C LEU A 347 23.64 -13.87 -0.98
N SER A 348 24.09 -12.63 -1.20
CA SER A 348 25.51 -12.35 -1.37
C SER A 348 26.27 -12.51 -0.06
N GLN A 349 27.54 -12.91 -0.13
CA GLN A 349 28.39 -13.08 1.05
C GLN A 349 28.45 -11.82 1.92
N TYR A 350 28.46 -10.64 1.30
CA TYR A 350 28.44 -9.35 2.01
C TYR A 350 27.20 -9.19 2.90
N VAL A 351 26.02 -9.60 2.42
CA VAL A 351 24.78 -9.55 3.21
C VAL A 351 24.85 -10.58 4.35
N LEU A 352 25.27 -11.80 4.06
CA LEU A 352 25.42 -12.86 5.07
C LEU A 352 26.36 -12.44 6.20
N ASP A 353 27.53 -11.88 5.88
CA ASP A 353 28.51 -11.41 6.87
C ASP A 353 27.96 -10.30 7.78
N ASN A 354 27.16 -9.39 7.21
CA ASN A 354 26.55 -8.29 7.97
C ASN A 354 25.40 -8.78 8.86
N GLU A 355 24.55 -9.67 8.34
CA GLU A 355 23.46 -10.24 9.11
C GLU A 355 23.98 -11.20 10.20
N GLU A 356 25.08 -11.93 9.96
CA GLU A 356 25.76 -12.72 10.98
C GLU A 356 26.20 -11.81 12.14
N LYS A 357 26.89 -10.70 11.85
CA LYS A 357 27.33 -9.74 12.86
C LYS A 357 26.14 -9.14 13.62
N ALA A 358 25.10 -8.68 12.91
CA ALA A 358 23.94 -8.02 13.51
C ALA A 358 23.12 -8.98 14.38
N ALA A 359 22.87 -10.20 13.89
CA ALA A 359 22.15 -11.23 14.64
C ALA A 359 22.95 -11.69 15.85
N THR A 360 24.26 -11.95 15.70
CA THR A 360 25.14 -12.33 16.80
C THR A 360 25.14 -11.28 17.91
N ALA A 361 25.29 -10.00 17.55
CA ALA A 361 25.27 -8.91 18.54
C ALA A 361 23.92 -8.80 19.27
N THR A 362 22.81 -8.97 18.55
CA THR A 362 21.46 -8.90 19.13
C THR A 362 21.20 -10.07 20.06
N LEU A 363 21.49 -11.29 19.64
CA LEU A 363 21.33 -12.51 20.43
C LEU A 363 22.24 -12.52 21.66
N LEU A 364 23.50 -12.08 21.51
CA LEU A 364 24.42 -11.99 22.63
C LEU A 364 23.92 -11.01 23.68
N ALA A 365 23.43 -9.84 23.27
CA ALA A 365 22.86 -8.86 24.20
C ALA A 365 21.60 -9.39 24.90
N TRP A 366 20.74 -10.11 24.17
CA TRP A 366 19.54 -10.72 24.73
C TRP A 366 19.85 -11.86 25.69
N LEU A 367 20.69 -12.82 25.31
CA LEU A 367 21.01 -13.99 26.14
C LEU A 367 21.79 -13.60 27.40
N LYS A 368 22.65 -12.57 27.34
CA LYS A 368 23.24 -11.96 28.54
C LYS A 368 22.18 -11.46 29.54
N TYR A 369 21.10 -10.89 29.02
CA TYR A 369 19.99 -10.40 29.83
C TYR A 369 19.12 -11.57 30.35
N GLU A 370 18.68 -12.47 29.48
CA GLU A 370 17.77 -13.56 29.84
C GLU A 370 18.42 -14.61 30.78
N LEU A 371 19.70 -14.92 30.58
CA LEU A 371 20.42 -15.86 31.43
C LEU A 371 20.76 -15.27 32.81
N ASN A 372 20.59 -13.96 33.01
CA ASN A 372 20.88 -13.32 34.29
C ASN A 372 19.87 -13.77 35.38
N PRO A 373 20.32 -14.41 36.47
CA PRO A 373 19.47 -14.86 37.58
C PRO A 373 18.69 -13.74 38.30
N HIS A 374 19.07 -12.48 38.12
CA HIS A 374 18.34 -11.34 38.68
C HIS A 374 17.12 -10.93 37.85
N VAL A 375 17.03 -11.38 36.59
CA VAL A 375 15.94 -11.01 35.67
C VAL A 375 14.70 -11.87 35.91
N ARG A 376 14.87 -13.19 36.05
CA ARG A 376 13.82 -14.17 36.37
C ARG A 376 14.37 -15.22 37.32
N GLN A 377 13.51 -15.98 38.01
CA GLN A 377 13.97 -17.21 38.67
C GLN A 377 14.26 -18.31 37.64
N ASP A 378 14.78 -19.47 38.10
CA ASP A 378 15.02 -20.59 37.21
C ASP A 378 13.71 -21.04 36.56
N PHE A 379 13.80 -21.39 35.28
CA PHE A 379 12.67 -21.80 34.46
C PHE A 379 13.10 -22.97 33.58
N SER A 380 12.11 -23.71 33.12
CA SER A 380 12.33 -24.85 32.25
C SER A 380 11.52 -24.68 30.95
N VAL A 381 12.18 -24.62 29.81
CA VAL A 381 11.55 -24.51 28.49
C VAL A 381 10.90 -25.84 28.15
N VAL A 382 9.56 -25.88 28.09
CA VAL A 382 8.78 -27.10 27.81
C VAL A 382 8.50 -27.29 26.33
N ALA A 383 8.38 -26.19 25.57
CA ALA A 383 8.05 -26.25 24.15
C ALA A 383 8.65 -25.06 23.40
N LEU A 384 9.01 -25.28 22.15
CA LEU A 384 9.55 -24.30 21.20
C LEU A 384 8.85 -24.49 19.86
N GLU A 385 8.50 -23.39 19.20
CA GLU A 385 7.79 -23.38 17.92
C GLU A 385 6.61 -24.36 17.89
N GLN A 386 5.83 -24.40 18.98
CA GLN A 386 4.77 -25.37 19.19
C GLN A 386 3.57 -25.05 18.30
N PRO A 387 3.23 -25.90 17.31
CA PRO A 387 2.02 -25.70 16.53
C PRO A 387 0.81 -25.94 17.41
N ILE A 388 -0.18 -25.07 17.27
CA ILE A 388 -1.46 -25.14 17.98
C ILE A 388 -2.62 -24.97 17.01
N THR A 389 -3.76 -25.58 17.35
CA THR A 389 -5.04 -25.36 16.68
C THR A 389 -6.04 -24.87 17.72
N LEU A 390 -6.65 -23.73 17.46
CA LEU A 390 -7.60 -23.07 18.34
C LEU A 390 -8.98 -23.09 17.71
N THR A 391 -10.00 -23.42 18.49
CA THR A 391 -11.39 -23.41 18.06
C THR A 391 -12.16 -22.36 18.85
N ILE A 392 -12.65 -21.33 18.17
CA ILE A 392 -13.40 -20.24 18.79
C ILE A 392 -14.87 -20.41 18.41
N CYS A 393 -15.71 -20.78 19.37
CA CYS A 393 -17.13 -20.97 19.15
C CYS A 393 -17.83 -19.62 19.00
N ALA A 394 -18.64 -19.46 17.95
CA ALA A 394 -19.49 -18.29 17.78
C ALA A 394 -20.64 -18.31 18.80
N ASN A 395 -21.06 -17.12 19.25
CA ASN A 395 -22.26 -16.97 20.06
C ASN A 395 -23.32 -16.26 19.25
N SER A 396 -24.20 -17.03 18.61
CA SER A 396 -25.30 -16.46 17.84
C SER A 396 -26.54 -17.32 17.99
N GLU A 397 -27.66 -16.68 18.31
CA GLU A 397 -28.99 -17.28 18.23
C GLU A 397 -29.44 -17.50 16.77
N GLN A 398 -28.83 -16.77 15.83
CA GLN A 398 -29.09 -16.94 14.40
C GLN A 398 -28.38 -18.19 13.88
N LYS A 399 -29.05 -18.90 12.96
CA LYS A 399 -28.49 -20.08 12.30
C LYS A 399 -27.34 -19.67 11.37
N LEU A 400 -26.12 -19.65 11.89
CA LEU A 400 -24.91 -19.46 11.11
C LEU A 400 -24.58 -20.71 10.30
N PRO A 401 -23.94 -20.57 9.12
CA PRO A 401 -23.51 -21.73 8.33
C PRO A 401 -22.45 -22.58 9.05
N CYS A 402 -21.70 -21.98 9.97
CA CYS A 402 -20.71 -22.66 10.81
C CYS A 402 -20.80 -22.11 12.25
N SER A 403 -20.60 -22.98 13.24
CA SER A 403 -20.69 -22.63 14.67
C SER A 403 -19.35 -22.24 15.30
N ALA A 404 -18.22 -22.48 14.63
CA ALA A 404 -16.90 -22.18 15.15
C ALA A 404 -15.90 -21.77 14.07
N LEU A 405 -14.94 -20.93 14.50
CA LEU A 405 -13.77 -20.52 13.74
C LEU A 405 -12.57 -21.37 14.18
N VAL A 406 -11.94 -22.10 13.25
CA VAL A 406 -10.71 -22.86 13.54
C VAL A 406 -9.50 -22.10 13.01
N CYS A 407 -8.59 -21.77 13.91
CA CYS A 407 -7.37 -21.01 13.64
C CYS A 407 -6.14 -21.87 13.95
N SER A 408 -5.16 -21.88 13.04
CA SER A 408 -3.82 -22.38 13.35
C SER A 408 -2.92 -21.27 13.90
N GLY A 409 -1.96 -21.65 14.73
CA GLY A 409 -0.92 -20.76 15.23
C GLY A 409 0.33 -21.54 15.62
N THR A 410 1.40 -20.81 15.90
CA THR A 410 2.63 -21.36 16.45
C THR A 410 3.04 -20.52 17.63
N ILE A 411 3.24 -21.16 18.78
CA ILE A 411 3.76 -20.52 19.97
C ILE A 411 5.28 -20.60 19.93
N ASP A 412 5.96 -19.45 19.90
CA ASP A 412 7.43 -19.39 19.80
C ASP A 412 8.09 -20.17 20.94
N ARG A 413 7.64 -19.95 22.19
CA ARG A 413 8.19 -20.62 23.37
C ARG A 413 7.20 -20.71 24.53
N ILE A 414 7.25 -21.84 25.24
CA ILE A 414 6.54 -22.06 26.50
C ILE A 414 7.56 -22.42 27.59
N ASP A 415 7.51 -21.68 28.69
CA ASP A 415 8.28 -21.94 29.91
C ASP A 415 7.36 -22.52 30.99
N GLU A 416 7.85 -23.52 31.72
CA GLU A 416 7.29 -23.92 33.01
C GLU A 416 7.93 -23.07 34.12
N LEU A 417 7.07 -22.38 34.88
CA LEU A 417 7.46 -21.68 36.09
C LEU A 417 7.62 -22.65 37.23
N GLN A 418 8.70 -22.47 37.98
CA GLN A 418 8.98 -23.27 39.17
C GLN A 418 9.30 -22.36 40.35
N HIS A 419 8.85 -22.76 41.54
CA HIS A 419 9.29 -22.17 42.80
C HIS A 419 9.63 -23.28 43.77
N LYS A 420 10.87 -23.28 44.30
CA LYS A 420 11.40 -24.33 45.18
C LYS A 420 11.18 -25.75 44.63
N GLN A 421 11.42 -25.93 43.32
CA GLN A 421 11.26 -27.19 42.57
C GLN A 421 9.81 -27.71 42.42
N GLN A 422 8.81 -26.89 42.75
CA GLN A 422 7.40 -27.18 42.46
C GLN A 422 6.95 -26.40 41.22
N ALA A 423 6.22 -27.05 40.31
CA ALA A 423 5.64 -26.41 39.13
C ALA A 423 4.47 -25.50 39.54
N LEU A 424 4.48 -24.26 39.05
CA LEU A 424 3.45 -23.24 39.33
C LEU A 424 2.47 -23.05 38.17
N GLY A 425 2.87 -23.44 36.96
CA GLY A 425 2.12 -23.23 35.72
C GLY A 425 3.03 -22.86 34.57
N GLN A 426 2.43 -22.58 33.42
CA GLN A 426 3.16 -22.28 32.19
C GLN A 426 3.06 -20.82 31.78
N VAL A 427 4.05 -20.37 31.03
CA VAL A 427 4.15 -19.02 30.53
C VAL A 427 4.44 -19.05 29.04
N ILE A 428 3.69 -18.27 28.28
CA ILE A 428 3.86 -18.14 26.84
C ILE A 428 4.75 -16.94 26.55
N ILE A 429 5.78 -17.14 25.73
CA ILE A 429 6.71 -16.09 25.32
C ILE A 429 6.69 -15.97 23.80
N ASP A 430 6.53 -14.75 23.32
CA ASP A 430 6.69 -14.40 21.90
C ASP A 430 7.87 -13.43 21.72
N TYR A 431 8.75 -13.73 20.75
CA TYR A 431 9.96 -12.96 20.50
C TYR A 431 9.69 -11.79 19.55
N LYS A 432 9.95 -10.56 20.01
CA LYS A 432 9.76 -9.34 19.22
C LYS A 432 11.08 -8.62 18.94
N THR A 433 11.32 -8.32 17.67
CA THR A 433 12.56 -7.70 17.15
C THR A 433 12.41 -6.21 16.80
N GLY A 434 11.18 -5.69 16.86
CA GLY A 434 10.84 -4.30 16.56
C GLY A 434 11.14 -3.32 17.70
N ASN A 435 10.97 -2.01 17.43
CA ASN A 435 11.18 -0.94 18.41
C ASN A 435 10.22 -1.03 19.60
N ALA A 436 10.59 -0.38 20.73
CA ALA A 436 9.87 -0.43 22.01
C ALA A 436 8.38 -0.06 21.96
N LYS A 437 7.95 0.72 20.94
CA LYS A 437 6.55 1.12 20.70
C LYS A 437 5.66 -0.01 20.16
N ASN A 438 6.23 -1.15 19.75
CA ASN A 438 5.49 -2.34 19.35
C ASN A 438 5.41 -3.32 20.51
N ALA A 439 4.39 -4.19 20.52
CA ALA A 439 4.17 -5.18 21.58
C ALA A 439 4.00 -4.52 22.98
N ILE A 440 2.89 -3.80 23.13
CA ILE A 440 2.50 -3.13 24.37
C ILE A 440 1.37 -3.95 24.99
N VAL A 441 1.41 -4.18 26.29
CA VAL A 441 0.40 -4.96 27.01
C VAL A 441 -1.02 -4.42 26.77
N ASN A 442 -1.17 -3.09 26.75
CA ASN A 442 -2.46 -2.42 26.50
C ASN A 442 -3.04 -2.66 25.08
N ALA A 443 -2.23 -3.16 24.13
CA ALA A 443 -2.75 -3.61 22.83
C ALA A 443 -3.66 -4.85 22.96
N TRP A 444 -3.67 -5.51 24.12
CA TRP A 444 -4.55 -6.62 24.48
C TRP A 444 -5.86 -6.18 25.12
N ASP A 445 -6.02 -4.90 25.45
CA ASP A 445 -7.23 -4.40 26.08
C ASP A 445 -8.39 -4.46 25.08
N PRO A 446 -9.51 -5.14 25.36
CA PRO A 446 -10.69 -5.09 24.51
C PRO A 446 -11.56 -3.85 24.78
N SER A 447 -11.37 -3.14 25.89
CA SER A 447 -12.25 -2.07 26.39
C SER A 447 -11.83 -0.65 26.00
N ASP A 448 -10.57 -0.44 25.66
CA ASP A 448 -10.05 0.91 25.37
C ASP A 448 -10.66 1.50 24.07
N ASP A 449 -10.91 2.81 24.06
CA ASP A 449 -11.62 3.50 22.97
C ASP A 449 -10.79 3.46 21.67
N PHE A 450 -11.13 2.47 20.86
CA PHE A 450 -10.44 2.14 19.62
C PHE A 450 -10.52 3.27 18.57
N ALA A 451 -11.47 4.21 18.70
CA ALA A 451 -11.61 5.33 17.77
C ALA A 451 -10.60 6.45 18.03
N THR A 452 -10.20 6.66 19.29
CA THR A 452 -9.29 7.75 19.71
C THR A 452 -7.86 7.26 19.97
N ASN A 453 -7.65 5.96 20.17
CA ASN A 453 -6.33 5.39 20.40
C ASN A 453 -5.58 5.13 19.07
N HIS A 454 -4.34 5.59 18.95
CA HIS A 454 -3.46 5.33 17.80
C HIS A 454 -2.87 3.90 17.76
N GLN A 455 -3.24 3.02 18.70
CA GLN A 455 -2.65 1.69 18.85
C GLN A 455 -3.39 0.61 18.05
N LYS A 456 -2.59 -0.27 17.44
CA LYS A 456 -3.06 -1.49 16.77
C LYS A 456 -3.27 -2.59 17.80
N ARG A 457 -4.44 -3.23 17.78
CA ARG A 457 -4.74 -4.42 18.61
C ARG A 457 -3.92 -5.62 18.16
N ASP A 458 -3.40 -6.38 19.12
CA ASP A 458 -2.61 -7.59 18.87
C ASP A 458 -2.99 -8.70 19.83
N TYR A 459 -3.97 -9.52 19.45
CA TYR A 459 -4.47 -10.61 20.29
C TYR A 459 -3.71 -11.93 20.15
N GLN A 460 -2.52 -11.96 19.54
CA GLN A 460 -1.79 -13.22 19.29
C GLN A 460 -1.58 -14.04 20.57
N LEU A 461 -0.89 -13.47 21.58
CA LEU A 461 -0.63 -14.16 22.85
C LEU A 461 -1.92 -14.45 23.66
N PRO A 462 -2.86 -13.49 23.83
CA PRO A 462 -4.15 -13.76 24.46
C PRO A 462 -4.95 -14.89 23.81
N LEU A 463 -4.92 -15.00 22.47
CA LEU A 463 -5.59 -16.09 21.75
C LEU A 463 -4.96 -17.44 22.08
N TYR A 464 -3.62 -17.52 22.08
CA TYR A 464 -2.91 -18.75 22.43
C TYR A 464 -3.27 -19.26 23.83
N ALA A 465 -3.45 -18.34 24.78
CA ALA A 465 -3.73 -18.70 26.16
C ALA A 465 -5.20 -18.96 26.46
N PHE A 466 -6.13 -18.19 25.88
CA PHE A 466 -7.52 -18.13 26.34
C PHE A 466 -8.56 -18.67 25.36
N ALA A 467 -8.18 -18.90 24.10
CA ALA A 467 -9.12 -19.47 23.12
C ALA A 467 -9.45 -20.95 23.39
N SER A 468 -8.60 -21.65 24.16
CA SER A 468 -8.91 -22.96 24.73
C SER A 468 -9.23 -22.84 26.21
N ASP A 469 -10.15 -23.66 26.74
CA ASP A 469 -10.46 -23.73 28.17
C ASP A 469 -9.34 -24.36 29.03
N GLN A 470 -8.12 -24.46 28.50
CA GLN A 470 -6.96 -24.96 29.24
C GLN A 470 -6.42 -23.86 30.16
N ASP A 471 -6.57 -24.05 31.47
CA ASP A 471 -6.15 -23.06 32.48
C ASP A 471 -4.68 -23.18 32.92
N ASN A 472 -3.82 -23.68 32.04
CA ASN A 472 -2.43 -23.98 32.38
C ASN A 472 -1.50 -22.75 32.29
N TYR A 473 -1.90 -21.73 31.51
CA TYR A 473 -1.08 -20.55 31.29
C TYR A 473 -1.34 -19.50 32.38
N LYS A 474 -0.26 -19.08 33.06
CA LYS A 474 -0.26 -18.09 34.14
C LYS A 474 0.49 -16.80 33.80
N GLY A 475 0.99 -16.68 32.57
CA GLY A 475 1.58 -15.43 32.09
C GLY A 475 1.81 -15.39 30.58
N LEU A 476 1.71 -14.19 30.02
CA LEU A 476 1.94 -13.86 28.62
C LEU A 476 3.04 -12.80 28.55
N LEU A 477 4.14 -13.08 27.84
CA LEU A 477 5.24 -12.13 27.70
C LEU A 477 5.69 -11.97 26.26
N PHE A 478 5.97 -10.73 25.91
CA PHE A 478 6.82 -10.36 24.80
C PHE A 478 8.27 -10.25 25.27
N ALA A 479 9.15 -11.03 24.66
CA ALA A 479 10.59 -10.90 24.78
C ALA A 479 11.10 -9.88 23.76
N LYS A 480 11.37 -8.64 24.19
CA LYS A 480 11.83 -7.55 23.31
C LYS A 480 13.35 -7.61 23.15
N LEU A 481 13.82 -8.36 22.14
CA LEU A 481 15.24 -8.70 21.97
C LEU A 481 16.18 -7.47 21.94
N LYS A 482 15.85 -6.44 21.15
CA LYS A 482 16.68 -5.23 21.03
C LYS A 482 16.65 -4.35 22.28
N ALA A 483 15.52 -4.32 22.98
CA ALA A 483 15.33 -3.52 24.18
C ALA A 483 15.81 -4.23 25.46
N LYS A 484 16.07 -5.55 25.38
CA LYS A 484 16.57 -6.38 26.49
C LYS A 484 15.65 -6.30 27.70
N THR A 485 14.37 -6.54 27.44
CA THR A 485 13.31 -6.46 28.45
C THR A 485 12.18 -7.43 28.11
N PHE A 486 11.49 -7.89 29.14
CA PHE A 486 10.20 -8.55 29.02
C PHE A 486 9.08 -7.54 29.26
N VAL A 487 8.03 -7.65 28.45
CA VAL A 487 6.80 -6.86 28.58
C VAL A 487 5.63 -7.83 28.55
N GLY A 488 4.68 -7.73 29.47
CA GLY A 488 3.64 -8.74 29.56
C GLY A 488 2.71 -8.60 30.76
N LYS A 489 1.87 -9.62 30.94
CA LYS A 489 0.93 -9.73 32.07
C LYS A 489 0.97 -11.15 32.61
N ALA A 490 0.84 -11.29 33.92
CA ALA A 490 0.81 -12.58 34.61
C ALA A 490 -0.23 -12.59 35.73
N ASP A 491 -0.53 -13.78 36.23
CA ASP A 491 -1.43 -14.00 37.36
C ASP A 491 -0.71 -13.75 38.69
N PHE A 492 -0.57 -12.47 39.04
CA PHE A 492 0.01 -12.03 40.32
C PHE A 492 -0.94 -12.21 41.51
N SER A 493 -2.06 -12.92 41.36
CA SER A 493 -2.82 -13.38 42.52
C SER A 493 -2.09 -14.49 43.29
N ASP A 494 -1.18 -15.22 42.62
CA ASP A 494 -0.23 -16.14 43.24
C ASP A 494 1.11 -15.44 43.53
N GLU A 495 1.42 -15.27 44.81
CA GLU A 495 2.67 -14.65 45.28
C GLU A 495 3.92 -15.34 44.73
N ASN A 496 3.89 -16.66 44.50
CA ASN A 496 5.05 -17.37 43.96
C ASN A 496 5.30 -17.04 42.49
N ILE A 497 4.23 -16.77 41.73
CA ILE A 497 4.31 -16.33 40.33
C ILE A 497 4.81 -14.89 40.28
N GLU A 498 4.31 -14.03 41.17
CA GLU A 498 4.80 -12.65 41.30
C GLU A 498 6.30 -12.64 41.59
N VAL A 499 6.76 -13.37 42.60
CA VAL A 499 8.19 -13.43 42.95
C VAL A 499 9.06 -13.96 41.79
N ASN A 500 8.53 -14.81 40.91
CA ASN A 500 9.26 -15.33 39.76
C ASN A 500 9.40 -14.29 38.62
N LEU A 501 8.34 -13.54 38.34
CA LEU A 501 8.22 -12.69 37.13
C LEU A 501 8.30 -11.19 37.38
N GLN A 502 8.14 -10.71 38.62
CA GLN A 502 8.06 -9.28 38.95
C GLN A 502 9.31 -8.53 38.50
N SER A 503 10.52 -9.08 38.69
CA SER A 503 11.76 -8.42 38.24
C SER A 503 11.82 -8.23 36.73
N ALA A 504 11.36 -9.22 35.95
CA ALA A 504 11.32 -9.15 34.49
C ALA A 504 10.35 -8.06 34.00
N LEU A 505 9.17 -8.00 34.62
CA LEU A 505 8.08 -7.10 34.23
C LEU A 505 8.18 -5.70 34.85
N ALA A 506 8.93 -5.51 35.93
CA ALA A 506 9.13 -4.21 36.59
C ALA A 506 9.88 -3.18 35.73
N SER A 507 10.57 -3.60 34.66
CA SER A 507 11.33 -2.69 33.79
C SER A 507 10.45 -1.73 32.97
N GLU A 508 9.12 -1.97 32.90
CA GLU A 508 8.17 -1.14 32.13
C GLU A 508 7.47 -0.04 32.97
N THR A 509 7.39 -0.21 34.30
CA THR A 509 6.57 0.63 35.20
C THR A 509 7.10 2.05 35.42
N ASN A 510 8.31 2.37 34.94
CA ASN A 510 8.90 3.72 35.05
C ASN A 510 8.50 4.67 33.90
N SER A 511 7.62 4.26 32.98
CA SER A 511 7.14 5.12 31.89
C SER A 511 5.73 5.67 32.17
N ARG A 512 5.51 6.98 31.94
CA ARG A 512 4.24 7.72 32.23
C ARG A 512 2.98 7.20 31.49
N HIS A 513 3.06 6.10 30.75
CA HIS A 513 1.99 5.47 29.98
C HIS A 513 1.68 4.02 30.43
N SER A 514 2.17 3.59 31.60
CA SER A 514 2.22 2.18 32.03
C SER A 514 1.21 1.80 33.13
N GLN A 515 0.07 2.48 33.25
CA GLN A 515 -1.03 1.90 34.03
C GLN A 515 -1.63 0.75 33.22
N ASP A 516 -1.57 -0.45 33.81
CA ASP A 516 -2.20 -1.67 33.28
C ASP A 516 -3.72 -1.51 33.33
N ASN A 517 -4.33 -1.37 32.16
CA ASN A 517 -5.77 -1.18 32.00
C ASN A 517 -6.54 -2.52 31.93
N LEU A 518 -5.85 -3.67 32.01
CA LEU A 518 -6.44 -4.99 31.79
C LEU A 518 -7.14 -5.57 33.03
N GLY A 519 -7.02 -4.94 34.19
CA GLY A 519 -7.61 -5.42 35.44
C GLY A 519 -6.93 -6.68 35.99
N SER A 520 -7.65 -7.49 36.77
CA SER A 520 -7.13 -8.78 37.29
C SER A 520 -6.98 -9.83 36.18
N TRP A 521 -6.17 -10.86 36.41
CA TRP A 521 -5.96 -11.95 35.44
C TRP A 521 -7.26 -12.60 34.98
N GLU A 522 -8.16 -12.93 35.91
CA GLU A 522 -9.47 -13.51 35.62
C GLU A 522 -10.38 -12.56 34.84
N THR A 523 -10.36 -11.27 35.17
CA THR A 523 -11.15 -10.26 34.45
C THR A 523 -10.65 -10.11 33.01
N PHE A 524 -9.33 -10.05 32.84
CA PHE A 524 -8.67 -9.99 31.54
C PHE A 524 -9.01 -11.22 30.68
N LYS A 525 -8.85 -12.42 31.24
CA LYS A 525 -9.18 -13.70 30.58
C LYS A 525 -10.63 -13.73 30.11
N ALA A 526 -11.58 -13.47 31.01
CA ALA A 526 -13.01 -13.46 30.67
C ALA A 526 -13.36 -12.44 29.59
N SER A 527 -12.79 -11.23 29.68
CA SER A 527 -12.99 -10.16 28.70
C SER A 527 -12.44 -10.52 27.32
N CYS A 528 -11.25 -11.13 27.27
CA CYS A 528 -10.67 -11.64 26.03
C CYS A 528 -11.54 -12.75 25.40
N GLN A 529 -11.97 -13.75 26.17
CA GLN A 529 -12.82 -14.84 25.68
C GLN A 529 -14.12 -14.32 25.06
N ALA A 530 -14.81 -13.41 25.75
CA ALA A 530 -16.01 -12.77 25.24
C ALA A 530 -15.74 -11.98 23.94
N THR A 531 -14.62 -11.25 23.88
CA THR A 531 -14.21 -10.49 22.70
C THR A 531 -13.91 -11.39 21.51
N PHE A 532 -13.17 -12.49 21.71
CA PHE A 532 -12.84 -13.42 20.62
C PHE A 532 -14.08 -14.08 20.05
N GLN A 533 -15.01 -14.49 20.91
CA GLN A 533 -16.29 -15.04 20.52
C GLN A 533 -17.14 -14.02 19.72
N ALA A 534 -17.17 -12.75 20.15
CA ALA A 534 -17.86 -11.68 19.43
C ALA A 534 -17.23 -11.42 18.05
N LEU A 535 -15.91 -11.30 17.96
CA LEU A 535 -15.20 -11.07 16.71
C LEU A 535 -15.32 -12.25 15.73
N ALA A 536 -15.26 -13.49 16.23
CA ALA A 536 -15.51 -14.68 15.44
C ALA A 536 -16.94 -14.69 14.88
N THR A 537 -17.93 -14.34 15.70
CA THR A 537 -19.33 -14.22 15.28
C THR A 537 -19.50 -13.19 14.17
N GLN A 538 -18.94 -11.99 14.35
CA GLN A 538 -19.00 -10.93 13.33
C GLN A 538 -18.33 -11.35 12.02
N TYR A 539 -17.19 -12.04 12.10
CA TYR A 539 -16.50 -12.53 10.92
C TYR A 539 -17.34 -13.57 10.16
N LEU A 540 -17.95 -14.52 10.87
CA LEU A 540 -18.82 -15.55 10.29
C LEU A 540 -20.11 -14.94 9.69
N GLN A 541 -20.62 -13.86 10.27
CA GLN A 541 -21.72 -13.07 9.71
C GLN A 541 -21.32 -12.25 8.46
N GLY A 542 -20.03 -12.16 8.16
CA GLY A 542 -19.52 -11.40 7.02
C GLY A 542 -19.43 -9.89 7.26
N ASN A 543 -19.27 -9.45 8.51
CA ASN A 543 -19.00 -8.05 8.81
C ASN A 543 -17.72 -7.59 8.09
N CYS A 544 -17.85 -6.58 7.23
CA CYS A 544 -16.76 -5.99 6.47
C CYS A 544 -16.70 -4.46 6.64
N GLN A 545 -17.21 -3.93 7.76
CA GLN A 545 -17.18 -2.50 8.03
C GLN A 545 -15.73 -1.97 8.05
N ARG A 546 -15.55 -0.75 7.52
CA ARG A 546 -14.28 -0.03 7.56
C ARG A 546 -14.00 0.47 8.97
N THR A 547 -12.73 0.44 9.39
CA THR A 547 -12.32 1.07 10.65
C THR A 547 -12.48 2.59 10.58
N LYS A 548 -12.92 3.21 11.69
CA LYS A 548 -12.93 4.68 11.84
C LYS A 548 -11.58 5.21 12.31
N ASN A 549 -10.69 4.34 12.77
CA ASN A 549 -9.37 4.71 13.27
C ASN A 549 -8.41 5.01 12.12
N LYS A 550 -8.23 6.30 11.80
CA LYS A 550 -7.36 6.76 10.70
C LYS A 550 -5.88 6.41 10.92
N ALA A 551 -5.43 6.19 12.16
CA ALA A 551 -4.03 5.85 12.43
C ALA A 551 -3.65 4.48 11.85
N LEU A 552 -4.59 3.53 11.85
CA LEU A 552 -4.39 2.20 11.27
C LEU A 552 -4.33 2.23 9.74
N CYS A 553 -4.92 3.25 9.12
CA CYS A 553 -4.96 3.41 7.67
C CYS A 553 -3.62 3.88 7.08
N ASN A 554 -2.75 4.50 7.88
CA ASN A 554 -1.48 5.06 7.39
C ASN A 554 -0.54 3.99 6.79
N ASN A 555 -0.48 2.83 7.42
CA ASN A 555 0.34 1.69 6.99
C ASN A 555 -0.52 0.53 6.45
N CYS A 556 -1.76 0.82 6.04
CA CYS A 556 -2.65 -0.20 5.49
C CYS A 556 -2.34 -0.44 4.01
N GLN A 557 -1.91 -1.66 3.70
CA GLN A 557 -1.60 -2.09 2.33
C GLN A 557 -2.80 -2.09 1.38
N PHE A 558 -4.03 -2.01 1.88
CA PHE A 558 -5.25 -2.01 1.07
C PHE A 558 -5.91 -0.64 0.96
N LYS A 559 -5.19 0.45 1.27
CA LYS A 559 -5.74 1.80 1.25
C LYS A 559 -6.40 2.16 -0.10
N GLN A 560 -5.81 1.71 -1.21
CA GLN A 560 -6.34 1.93 -2.56
C GLN A 560 -7.67 1.21 -2.82
N LEU A 561 -7.88 0.03 -2.23
CA LEU A 561 -9.13 -0.73 -2.34
C LEU A 561 -10.23 -0.19 -1.39
N CYS A 562 -9.81 0.47 -0.31
CA CYS A 562 -10.73 0.99 0.70
C CYS A 562 -11.30 2.39 0.37
N HIS A 563 -10.72 3.10 -0.62
CA HIS A 563 -11.13 4.44 -1.06
C HIS A 563 -11.23 5.51 0.06
N ILE A 564 -10.42 5.38 1.11
CA ILE A 564 -10.39 6.35 2.22
C ILE A 564 -9.87 7.70 1.70
N GLY A 565 -10.67 8.75 1.83
CA GLY A 565 -10.34 10.12 1.38
C GLY A 565 -10.86 10.49 -0.01
N GLY A 566 -11.79 9.71 -0.58
CA GLY A 566 -12.58 10.15 -1.75
C GLY A 566 -13.51 11.31 -1.39
N ILE A 567 -14.00 12.02 -2.42
CA ILE A 567 -14.77 13.29 -2.37
C ILE A 567 -16.00 13.28 -1.42
N GLY A 568 -16.41 12.13 -0.87
CA GLY A 568 -17.51 11.99 0.10
C GLY A 568 -17.13 11.89 1.59
N ASP A 569 -15.84 11.80 1.96
CA ASP A 569 -15.43 11.61 3.38
C ASP A 569 -15.26 12.95 4.17
N GLU A 570 -15.55 14.12 3.57
CA GLU A 570 -15.48 15.44 4.25
C GLU A 570 -16.78 15.90 4.93
N VAL A 571 -17.88 15.13 4.84
CA VAL A 571 -19.16 15.51 5.44
C VAL A 571 -19.27 14.96 6.86
N ASP A 572 -18.43 15.46 7.78
CA ASP A 572 -18.75 15.40 9.23
C ASP A 572 -17.97 16.42 10.08
N ASN A 573 -17.45 17.49 9.48
CA ASN A 573 -17.04 18.67 10.24
C ASN A 573 -18.15 19.72 10.15
N GLY A 574 -19.25 19.48 10.88
CA GLY A 574 -20.22 20.53 11.17
C GLY A 574 -19.51 21.73 11.83
N PRO A 575 -19.81 22.98 11.44
CA PRO A 575 -19.14 24.14 11.98
C PRO A 575 -19.38 24.20 13.49
N GLN A 576 -18.29 24.19 14.28
CA GLN A 576 -18.34 24.58 15.68
C GLN A 576 -18.80 26.04 15.73
N LEU A 577 -20.07 26.24 16.10
CA LEU A 577 -20.59 27.53 16.50
C LEU A 577 -19.84 27.95 17.77
N GLY A 578 -18.93 28.89 17.61
CA GLY A 578 -18.27 29.56 18.73
C GLY A 578 -19.29 30.32 19.56
N SER A 579 -19.32 30.01 20.85
CA SER A 579 -19.83 30.90 21.90
C SER A 579 -18.73 31.84 22.36
#